data_AF-A0ABD5VHT8-F1
#
_entry.id   AF-A0ABD5VHT8-F1
#
_cell.length_a   1.000
_cell.length_b   1.000
_cell.length_c   1.000
_cell.angle_alpha   90.00
_cell.angle_beta   90.00
_cell.angle_gamma   90.00
#
_symmetry.space_group_name_H-M   'P 1'
#
loop_
_entity.id
_entity.type
_entity.pdbx_description
1 polymer ?
#
loop_
_entity_poly.entity_id
_entity_poly.type
_entity_poly.pdbx_seq_one_letter_code
_entity_poly.pdbx_strand_id
1 'polypeptide(L)'
;MSTQSDHQSTVSFTTRHDLTFTPTEPPDDHRSFPRDTDIEGVACKQLSGYQTVQGRKRELSCSPGDGYWVVDDAKTVTNYVDEYGDAVWPIPETYTAFDGFERYLGEMDGAGRRYGYGIDATQLEKALRLLTGGGHYDHDAYTLVACGRKPFVLSGPEGVLLSRPGHIARPQDDSQCPERTVTGTRPRSDTEYELAVEEANPVVLDGIERFVETLDYVYNSPISSHTAAPHSTSSFHFFETEAETTVKVSAETLLTVGQLKTHHTDVSVYGGATVDAPHSSTSVDVEWTGPDQYVGDIHRGAPVVGYDVDWETRGGRRRSVLVVRTHRLVERDQLDTSLYVLRSQDQELGCVEHW
;
A
#
# COMPACT_ATOMS: atom_id res chain seq x y z
N MET A 1 -40.82 -7.86 16.15
CA MET A 1 -40.50 -8.25 14.76
C MET A 1 -40.21 -6.96 14.01
N SER A 2 -38.95 -6.52 14.06
CA SER A 2 -38.49 -5.33 13.33
C SER A 2 -38.05 -5.76 11.95
N THR A 3 -38.61 -5.11 10.94
CA THR A 3 -38.20 -5.21 9.55
C THR A 3 -36.96 -4.35 9.33
N GLN A 4 -35.84 -5.00 9.02
CA GLN A 4 -34.64 -4.37 8.45
C GLN A 4 -34.95 -4.04 6.99
N SER A 5 -34.76 -2.78 6.62
CA SER A 5 -34.94 -2.26 5.25
C SER A 5 -33.57 -2.18 4.60
N ASP A 6 -33.22 -3.14 3.76
CA ASP A 6 -32.08 -3.05 2.85
C ASP A 6 -32.38 -2.01 1.77
N HIS A 7 -31.84 -0.81 1.92
CA HIS A 7 -31.80 0.16 0.84
C HIS A 7 -30.61 -0.15 -0.08
N GLN A 8 -30.84 -0.98 -1.09
CA GLN A 8 -29.99 -0.97 -2.29
C GLN A 8 -30.29 0.33 -3.07
N SER A 9 -29.42 1.32 -2.94
CA SER A 9 -29.45 2.53 -3.75
C SER A 9 -29.08 2.19 -5.19
N THR A 10 -30.06 2.13 -6.08
CA THR A 10 -29.81 1.95 -7.51
C THR A 10 -29.29 3.26 -8.10
N VAL A 11 -27.99 3.34 -8.38
CA VAL A 11 -27.37 4.51 -9.04
C VAL A 11 -27.47 4.34 -10.56
N SER A 12 -28.20 5.24 -11.23
CA SER A 12 -28.36 5.22 -12.68
C SER A 12 -27.41 6.20 -13.37
N PHE A 13 -26.56 5.71 -14.26
CA PHE A 13 -25.61 6.54 -15.02
C PHE A 13 -26.18 6.93 -16.39
N THR A 14 -26.07 8.21 -16.76
CA THR A 14 -26.45 8.71 -18.10
C THR A 14 -25.26 9.43 -18.74
N THR A 15 -24.73 8.91 -19.84
CA THR A 15 -23.59 9.53 -20.54
C THR A 15 -24.07 10.49 -21.63
N ARG A 16 -23.60 11.74 -21.62
CA ARG A 16 -23.79 12.70 -22.72
C ARG A 16 -22.46 12.89 -23.45
N HIS A 17 -22.45 12.67 -24.76
CA HIS A 17 -21.26 12.85 -25.60
C HIS A 17 -21.09 14.32 -25.96
N ASP A 18 -20.00 14.96 -25.52
CA ASP A 18 -19.31 16.08 -26.19
C ASP A 18 -18.07 16.54 -25.39
N LEU A 19 -17.19 15.60 -25.00
CA LEU A 19 -15.87 15.92 -24.44
C LEU A 19 -14.77 15.44 -25.40
N THR A 20 -14.12 16.37 -26.09
CA THR A 20 -12.92 16.09 -26.89
C THR A 20 -11.69 16.02 -25.98
N PHE A 21 -11.19 14.81 -25.74
CA PHE A 21 -9.90 14.55 -25.09
C PHE A 21 -8.86 14.16 -26.13
N THR A 22 -7.62 14.62 -25.95
CA THR A 22 -6.49 14.22 -26.79
C THR A 22 -5.84 12.99 -26.15
N PRO A 23 -5.80 11.83 -26.82
CA PRO A 23 -5.00 10.69 -26.34
C PRO A 23 -3.52 11.07 -26.35
N THR A 24 -2.80 10.74 -25.29
CA THR A 24 -1.34 10.84 -25.24
C THR A 24 -0.75 9.43 -25.11
N GLU A 25 0.24 9.10 -25.94
CA GLU A 25 1.06 7.91 -25.74
C GLU A 25 1.92 8.11 -24.48
N PRO A 26 2.06 7.09 -23.62
CA PRO A 26 2.84 7.22 -22.40
C PRO A 26 4.33 7.44 -22.75
N PRO A 27 5.04 8.34 -22.03
CA PRO A 27 6.48 8.48 -22.20
C PRO A 27 7.20 7.24 -21.65
N ASP A 28 7.98 6.60 -22.52
CA ASP A 28 9.00 5.60 -22.16
C ASP A 28 10.11 6.28 -21.34
N ASP A 29 9.98 6.39 -20.01
CA ASP A 29 11.09 6.01 -19.12
C ASP A 29 10.78 6.02 -17.61
N HIS A 30 11.37 5.02 -16.95
CA HIS A 30 11.86 4.95 -15.57
C HIS A 30 10.92 4.70 -14.37
N ARG A 31 11.18 3.52 -13.76
CA ARG A 31 10.95 3.05 -12.37
C ARG A 31 9.57 2.46 -12.07
N SER A 32 9.50 1.17 -12.39
CA SER A 32 8.72 0.09 -11.78
C SER A 32 7.99 0.44 -10.48
N PHE A 33 6.77 0.95 -10.64
CA PHE A 33 5.64 0.60 -9.80
C PHE A 33 4.86 -0.51 -10.52
N PRO A 34 4.14 -1.41 -9.82
CA PRO A 34 3.32 -2.42 -10.47
C PRO A 34 2.40 -1.72 -11.48
N ARG A 35 2.47 -2.19 -12.73
CA ARG A 35 1.65 -1.74 -13.84
C ARG A 35 0.21 -2.25 -13.65
N ASP A 36 -0.48 -1.76 -12.63
CA ASP A 36 -1.95 -1.84 -12.56
C ASP A 36 -2.54 -0.73 -13.43
N THR A 37 -2.10 -0.65 -14.69
CA THR A 37 -2.72 0.20 -15.73
C THR A 37 -3.95 -0.44 -16.33
N ASP A 38 -4.17 -1.73 -16.04
CA ASP A 38 -5.42 -2.42 -16.31
C ASP A 38 -6.32 -2.25 -15.08
N ILE A 39 -7.24 -1.29 -15.15
CA ILE A 39 -8.44 -1.37 -14.31
C ILE A 39 -9.16 -2.62 -14.81
N GLU A 40 -8.95 -3.75 -14.12
CA GLU A 40 -9.40 -5.06 -14.56
C GLU A 40 -10.86 -5.00 -15.02
N GLY A 41 -11.10 -5.36 -16.30
CA GLY A 41 -12.44 -5.40 -16.87
C GLY A 41 -13.04 -4.07 -17.35
N VAL A 42 -12.34 -2.94 -17.27
CA VAL A 42 -12.86 -1.62 -17.69
C VAL A 42 -12.10 -1.06 -18.90
N ALA A 43 -12.82 -0.81 -20.00
CA ALA A 43 -12.25 -0.10 -21.15
C ALA A 43 -12.12 1.40 -20.85
N CYS A 44 -10.89 1.83 -20.57
CA CYS A 44 -10.56 3.19 -20.13
C CYS A 44 -9.62 3.89 -21.11
N LYS A 45 -9.76 5.22 -21.26
CA LYS A 45 -8.74 6.08 -21.88
C LYS A 45 -8.11 6.97 -20.81
N GLN A 46 -6.78 6.87 -20.65
CA GLN A 46 -6.06 7.75 -19.73
C GLN A 46 -6.15 9.21 -20.20
N LEU A 47 -6.43 10.11 -19.27
CA LEU A 47 -6.50 11.54 -19.52
C LEU A 47 -5.22 12.27 -19.08
N SER A 48 -4.79 13.20 -19.95
CA SER A 48 -3.96 14.35 -19.59
C SER A 48 -4.81 15.62 -19.76
N GLY A 49 -4.99 16.41 -18.69
CA GLY A 49 -5.90 17.55 -18.69
C GLY A 49 -5.24 18.93 -18.79
N TYR A 50 -6.04 19.94 -19.16
CA TYR A 50 -5.66 21.35 -19.14
C TYR A 50 -6.74 22.16 -18.41
N GLN A 51 -6.36 23.12 -17.57
CA GLN A 51 -7.23 24.12 -16.98
C GLN A 51 -7.16 25.39 -17.83
N THR A 52 -8.29 25.97 -18.21
CA THR A 52 -8.29 27.29 -18.85
C THR A 52 -8.49 28.38 -17.79
N VAL A 53 -7.43 29.11 -17.46
CA VAL A 53 -7.49 30.26 -16.53
C VAL A 53 -7.36 31.53 -17.35
N GLN A 54 -8.38 32.39 -17.34
CA GLN A 54 -8.39 33.69 -18.05
C GLN A 54 -8.02 33.57 -19.54
N GLY A 55 -8.55 32.55 -20.23
CA GLY A 55 -8.29 32.32 -21.66
C GLY A 55 -6.91 31.72 -21.98
N ARG A 56 -6.10 31.38 -20.98
CA ARG A 56 -4.83 30.65 -21.16
C ARG A 56 -5.03 29.19 -20.72
N LYS A 57 -4.78 28.25 -21.64
CA LYS A 57 -4.65 26.83 -21.30
C LYS A 57 -3.38 26.65 -20.45
N ARG A 58 -3.56 26.29 -19.19
CA ARG A 58 -2.51 25.76 -18.32
C ARG A 58 -2.66 24.26 -18.30
N GLU A 59 -1.57 23.53 -18.50
CA GLU A 59 -1.55 22.10 -18.25
C GLU A 59 -1.92 21.86 -16.79
N LEU A 60 -2.95 21.03 -16.55
CA LEU A 60 -3.15 20.51 -15.21
C LEU A 60 -1.96 19.59 -15.02
N SER A 61 -1.06 19.96 -14.12
CA SER A 61 0.05 19.09 -13.73
C SER A 61 -0.52 17.90 -12.95
N CYS A 62 -1.13 16.97 -13.67
CA CYS A 62 -1.43 15.64 -13.18
C CYS A 62 -0.07 14.96 -13.04
N SER A 63 0.32 14.62 -11.81
CA SER A 63 1.55 13.84 -11.65
C SER A 63 1.34 12.48 -12.32
N PRO A 64 2.37 11.83 -12.87
CA PRO A 64 2.24 10.51 -13.50
C PRO A 64 1.56 9.43 -12.63
N GLY A 65 1.50 9.64 -11.31
CA GLY A 65 0.80 8.75 -10.36
C GLY A 65 -0.67 9.08 -10.08
N ASP A 66 -1.21 10.20 -10.58
CA ASP A 66 -2.56 10.64 -10.23
C ASP A 66 -3.67 9.87 -10.98
N GLY A 67 -3.32 9.20 -12.10
CA GLY A 67 -4.17 8.25 -12.86
C GLY A 67 -5.65 8.64 -13.00
N TYR A 68 -6.01 9.31 -14.10
CA TYR A 68 -7.40 9.65 -14.42
C TYR A 68 -7.83 8.95 -15.72
N TRP A 69 -9.03 8.38 -15.73
CA TRP A 69 -9.57 7.67 -16.88
C TRP A 69 -11.01 8.07 -17.15
N VAL A 70 -11.39 8.13 -18.43
CA VAL A 70 -12.79 8.25 -18.85
C VAL A 70 -13.32 6.87 -19.21
N VAL A 71 -14.55 6.60 -18.78
CA VAL A 71 -15.27 5.38 -19.13
C VAL A 71 -16.45 5.74 -20.02
N ASP A 72 -16.44 5.21 -21.24
CA ASP A 72 -17.46 5.49 -22.26
C ASP A 72 -18.73 4.64 -22.06
N ASP A 73 -18.67 3.53 -21.30
CA ASP A 73 -19.76 2.56 -21.12
C ASP A 73 -20.35 2.55 -19.69
N ALA A 74 -21.61 2.95 -19.57
CA ALA A 74 -22.35 2.97 -18.31
C ALA A 74 -22.49 1.58 -17.67
N LYS A 75 -22.64 0.50 -18.45
CA LYS A 75 -22.78 -0.85 -17.90
C LYS A 75 -21.50 -1.30 -17.20
N THR A 76 -20.36 -0.98 -17.81
CA THR A 76 -19.04 -1.23 -17.21
C THR A 76 -18.88 -0.48 -15.89
N VAL A 77 -19.32 0.78 -15.81
CA VAL A 77 -19.29 1.56 -14.55
C VAL A 77 -20.18 0.94 -13.48
N THR A 78 -21.42 0.56 -13.82
CA THR A 78 -22.32 -0.10 -12.87
C THR A 78 -21.73 -1.38 -12.32
N ASN A 79 -21.24 -2.27 -13.18
CA ASN A 79 -20.61 -3.52 -12.74
C ASN A 79 -19.41 -3.26 -11.81
N TYR A 80 -18.59 -2.26 -12.14
CA TYR A 80 -17.44 -1.88 -11.32
C TYR A 80 -17.86 -1.34 -9.94
N VAL A 81 -18.91 -0.50 -9.89
CA VAL A 81 -19.47 0.00 -8.63
C VAL A 81 -20.12 -1.13 -7.83
N ASP A 82 -20.79 -2.07 -8.47
CA ASP A 82 -21.39 -3.23 -7.79
C ASP A 82 -20.31 -4.14 -7.19
N GLU A 83 -19.15 -4.24 -7.84
CA GLU A 83 -18.04 -5.09 -7.39
C GLU A 83 -17.14 -4.41 -6.34
N TYR A 84 -16.87 -3.11 -6.49
CA TYR A 84 -15.85 -2.40 -5.71
C TYR A 84 -16.37 -1.17 -4.95
N GLY A 85 -17.62 -0.76 -5.15
CA GLY A 85 -18.21 0.38 -4.47
C GLY A 85 -18.31 0.15 -2.98
N ASP A 86 -17.78 1.08 -2.20
CA ASP A 86 -17.80 1.04 -0.74
C ASP A 86 -18.81 2.04 -0.18
N ALA A 87 -18.67 3.32 -0.55
CA ALA A 87 -19.53 4.38 -0.03
C ALA A 87 -19.79 5.46 -1.09
N VAL A 88 -20.97 6.08 -1.02
CA VAL A 88 -21.20 7.36 -1.70
C VAL A 88 -20.69 8.46 -0.79
N TRP A 89 -19.68 9.20 -1.26
CA TRP A 89 -18.98 10.20 -0.46
C TRP A 89 -19.43 11.62 -0.85
N PRO A 90 -19.62 12.54 0.11
CA PRO A 90 -20.14 13.87 -0.19
C PRO A 90 -19.16 14.69 -1.04
N ILE A 91 -19.68 15.38 -2.05
CA ILE A 91 -18.94 16.36 -2.84
C ILE A 91 -19.22 17.75 -2.24
N PRO A 92 -18.20 18.57 -1.96
CA PRO A 92 -18.41 19.93 -1.48
C PRO A 92 -19.29 20.75 -2.43
N GLU A 93 -20.12 21.64 -1.91
CA GLU A 93 -21.05 22.46 -2.72
C GLU A 93 -20.33 23.37 -3.73
N THR A 94 -19.12 23.81 -3.40
CA THR A 94 -18.33 24.74 -4.23
C THR A 94 -16.84 24.42 -4.17
N TYR A 95 -16.08 24.90 -5.15
CA TYR A 95 -14.61 24.78 -5.14
C TYR A 95 -13.96 25.41 -3.91
N THR A 96 -14.57 26.44 -3.32
CA THR A 96 -14.05 27.08 -2.10
C THR A 96 -14.30 26.27 -0.83
N ALA A 97 -15.20 25.28 -0.88
CA ALA A 97 -15.54 24.43 0.28
C ALA A 97 -14.61 23.21 0.42
N PHE A 98 -13.69 22.96 -0.51
CA PHE A 98 -12.76 21.83 -0.45
C PHE A 98 -11.79 21.87 0.73
N ASP A 99 -11.51 23.05 1.29
CA ASP A 99 -10.70 23.14 2.52
C ASP A 99 -11.35 22.41 3.71
N GLY A 100 -12.68 22.27 3.71
CA GLY A 100 -13.45 21.51 4.69
C GLY A 100 -13.79 20.08 4.29
N PHE A 101 -13.26 19.60 3.16
CA PHE A 101 -13.54 18.24 2.71
C PHE A 101 -12.92 17.20 3.65
N GLU A 102 -13.78 16.34 4.19
CA GLU A 102 -13.34 15.20 4.96
C GLU A 102 -12.82 14.11 4.03
N ARG A 103 -11.56 13.72 4.26
CA ARG A 103 -10.89 12.68 3.47
C ARG A 103 -11.61 11.36 3.69
N TYR A 104 -11.72 10.57 2.63
CA TYR A 104 -12.15 9.18 2.70
C TYR A 104 -10.91 8.28 2.82
N LEU A 105 -10.81 7.45 3.85
CA LEU A 105 -9.83 6.37 3.93
C LEU A 105 -10.40 5.09 3.33
N GLY A 106 -9.75 4.58 2.29
CA GLY A 106 -10.08 3.27 1.73
C GLY A 106 -9.31 2.14 2.39
N GLU A 107 -8.01 2.34 2.65
CA GLU A 107 -7.14 1.33 3.25
C GLU A 107 -6.00 2.01 4.02
N MET A 108 -5.77 1.62 5.29
CA MET A 108 -4.57 1.98 6.03
C MET A 108 -3.41 1.11 5.54
N ASP A 109 -2.26 1.72 5.23
CA ASP A 109 -1.05 1.00 4.83
C ASP A 109 0.16 1.66 5.48
N GLY A 110 0.66 1.06 6.55
CA GLY A 110 1.85 1.53 7.25
C GLY A 110 3.07 1.52 6.33
N ALA A 111 3.21 0.62 5.36
CA ALA A 111 4.36 0.66 4.46
C ALA A 111 4.34 1.87 3.49
N GLY A 112 3.21 2.56 3.40
CA GLY A 112 3.01 3.74 2.56
C GLY A 112 3.79 4.98 3.01
N ARG A 113 3.85 5.98 2.13
CA ARG A 113 4.46 7.29 2.40
C ARG A 113 3.66 8.15 3.38
N ARG A 114 2.39 7.82 3.60
CA ARG A 114 1.46 8.46 4.53
C ARG A 114 0.63 7.37 5.21
N TYR A 115 -0.38 7.76 5.98
CA TYR A 115 -1.20 6.86 6.79
C TYR A 115 -1.91 5.77 5.97
N GLY A 116 -2.40 6.10 4.77
CA GLY A 116 -3.06 5.12 3.92
C GLY A 116 -3.40 5.64 2.53
N TYR A 117 -4.28 4.91 1.85
CA TYR A 117 -4.82 5.23 0.53
C TYR A 117 -6.28 5.66 0.63
N GLY A 118 -6.65 6.65 -0.16
CA GLY A 118 -8.03 7.11 -0.23
C GLY A 118 -8.18 8.38 -1.06
N ILE A 119 -9.17 9.19 -0.71
CA ILE A 119 -9.54 10.39 -1.44
C ILE A 119 -9.27 11.60 -0.57
N ASP A 120 -8.44 12.53 -1.06
CA ASP A 120 -8.28 13.84 -0.43
C ASP A 120 -8.91 14.97 -1.24
N ALA A 121 -9.03 16.13 -0.59
CA ALA A 121 -9.63 17.32 -1.16
C ALA A 121 -8.97 17.72 -2.49
N THR A 122 -7.63 17.67 -2.55
CA THR A 122 -6.87 18.10 -3.72
C THR A 122 -7.13 17.19 -4.92
N GLN A 123 -7.16 15.88 -4.67
CA GLN A 123 -7.42 14.90 -5.71
C GLN A 123 -8.85 14.99 -6.23
N LEU A 124 -9.83 15.07 -5.33
CA LEU A 124 -11.23 15.21 -5.73
C LEU A 124 -11.48 16.53 -6.48
N GLU A 125 -10.91 17.64 -6.03
CA GLU A 125 -11.05 18.93 -6.71
C GLU A 125 -10.48 18.85 -8.13
N LYS A 126 -9.32 18.24 -8.32
CA LYS A 126 -8.71 18.01 -9.64
C LYS A 126 -9.60 17.13 -10.53
N ALA A 127 -10.10 16.01 -10.01
CA ALA A 127 -10.99 15.10 -10.72
C ALA A 127 -12.25 15.83 -11.21
N LEU A 128 -12.86 16.65 -10.34
CA LEU A 128 -14.05 17.42 -10.65
C LEU A 128 -13.78 18.52 -11.68
N ARG A 129 -12.63 19.21 -11.58
CA ARG A 129 -12.20 20.18 -12.60
C ARG A 129 -11.92 19.53 -13.95
N LEU A 130 -11.39 18.32 -13.97
CA LEU A 130 -11.18 17.57 -15.21
C LEU A 130 -12.52 17.22 -15.86
N LEU A 131 -13.47 16.72 -15.08
CA LEU A 131 -14.79 16.31 -15.58
C LEU A 131 -15.61 17.51 -16.08
N THR A 132 -15.59 18.62 -15.35
CA THR A 132 -16.36 19.86 -15.66
C THR A 132 -15.65 20.78 -16.68
N GLY A 133 -14.44 20.44 -17.11
CA GLY A 133 -13.58 21.36 -17.88
C GLY A 133 -13.16 22.62 -17.10
N GLY A 134 -13.25 22.60 -15.76
CA GLY A 134 -12.91 23.69 -14.86
C GLY A 134 -14.03 24.72 -14.67
N GLY A 135 -15.23 24.45 -15.20
CA GLY A 135 -16.43 25.27 -15.04
C GLY A 135 -17.05 25.15 -13.66
N HIS A 136 -18.12 25.94 -13.42
CA HIS A 136 -18.98 25.73 -12.25
C HIS A 136 -19.62 24.34 -12.32
N TYR A 137 -19.91 23.77 -11.17
CA TYR A 137 -20.64 22.52 -11.05
C TYR A 137 -21.79 22.71 -10.06
N ASP A 138 -22.85 21.93 -10.24
CA ASP A 138 -23.92 21.76 -9.27
C ASP A 138 -23.67 20.44 -8.54
N HIS A 139 -23.31 20.50 -7.26
CA HIS A 139 -22.87 19.31 -6.52
C HIS A 139 -23.90 18.17 -6.50
N ASP A 140 -25.19 18.50 -6.50
CA ASP A 140 -26.30 17.53 -6.51
C ASP A 140 -26.38 16.76 -7.84
N ALA A 141 -25.78 17.29 -8.90
CA ALA A 141 -25.71 16.64 -10.20
C ALA A 141 -24.55 15.64 -10.31
N TYR A 142 -23.64 15.60 -9.32
CA TYR A 142 -22.50 14.69 -9.33
C TYR A 142 -22.61 13.65 -8.22
N THR A 143 -22.03 12.48 -8.46
CA THR A 143 -21.92 11.41 -7.48
C THR A 143 -20.48 10.93 -7.43
N LEU A 144 -19.92 10.95 -6.21
CA LEU A 144 -18.63 10.36 -5.89
C LEU A 144 -18.87 9.03 -5.19
N VAL A 145 -18.45 7.95 -5.84
CA VAL A 145 -18.45 6.61 -5.24
C VAL A 145 -17.01 6.25 -4.91
N ALA A 146 -16.73 6.13 -3.61
CA ALA A 146 -15.47 5.64 -3.10
C ALA A 146 -15.40 4.11 -3.27
N CYS A 147 -14.20 3.60 -3.57
CA CYS A 147 -13.98 2.19 -3.92
C CYS A 147 -12.79 1.57 -3.17
N GLY A 148 -12.58 1.96 -1.90
CA GLY A 148 -11.44 1.48 -1.11
C GLY A 148 -10.10 1.84 -1.75
N ARG A 149 -9.28 0.82 -2.02
CA ARG A 149 -7.97 0.94 -2.71
C ARG A 149 -8.08 0.97 -4.24
N LYS A 150 -9.25 0.66 -4.80
CA LYS A 150 -9.49 0.72 -6.24
C LYS A 150 -9.82 2.16 -6.67
N PRO A 151 -9.65 2.53 -7.95
CA PRO A 151 -10.05 3.84 -8.45
C PRO A 151 -11.48 4.22 -8.05
N PHE A 152 -11.66 5.43 -7.50
CA PHE A 152 -12.98 5.96 -7.19
C PHE A 152 -13.68 6.46 -8.44
N VAL A 153 -15.02 6.47 -8.42
CA VAL A 153 -15.85 6.90 -9.53
C VAL A 153 -16.42 8.28 -9.25
N LEU A 154 -16.17 9.23 -10.14
CA LEU A 154 -16.84 10.53 -10.18
C LEU A 154 -17.73 10.58 -11.41
N SER A 155 -19.03 10.70 -11.21
CA SER A 155 -20.03 10.75 -12.28
C SER A 155 -20.84 12.03 -12.24
N GLY A 156 -21.26 12.53 -13.39
CA GLY A 156 -22.11 13.71 -13.53
C GLY A 156 -22.59 13.94 -14.97
N PRO A 157 -23.18 15.10 -15.28
CA PRO A 157 -23.78 15.37 -16.59
C PRO A 157 -22.79 15.28 -17.77
N GLU A 158 -21.50 15.55 -17.53
CA GLU A 158 -20.44 15.55 -18.53
C GLU A 158 -19.85 14.15 -18.75
N GLY A 159 -20.16 13.17 -17.89
CA GLY A 159 -19.72 11.78 -18.05
C GLY A 159 -19.24 11.15 -16.74
N VAL A 160 -18.40 10.12 -16.88
CA VAL A 160 -17.84 9.35 -15.77
C VAL A 160 -16.31 9.36 -15.85
N LEU A 161 -15.69 9.63 -14.72
CA LEU A 161 -14.25 9.65 -14.53
C LEU A 161 -13.87 8.70 -13.39
N LEU A 162 -12.92 7.80 -13.67
CA LEU A 162 -12.25 7.02 -12.63
C LEU A 162 -10.95 7.72 -12.27
N SER A 163 -10.64 7.76 -10.98
CA SER A 163 -9.40 8.33 -10.48
C SER A 163 -8.78 7.40 -9.45
N ARG A 164 -7.49 7.13 -9.58
CA ARG A 164 -6.75 6.29 -8.63
C ARG A 164 -6.81 6.94 -7.23
N PRO A 165 -6.95 6.19 -6.12
CA PRO A 165 -6.81 6.79 -4.80
C PRO A 165 -5.37 7.26 -4.55
N GLY A 166 -5.24 8.39 -3.86
CA GLY A 166 -3.96 8.98 -3.47
C GLY A 166 -3.52 8.60 -2.07
N HIS A 167 -2.29 8.95 -1.70
CA HIS A 167 -1.82 8.85 -0.32
C HIS A 167 -2.43 9.95 0.54
N ILE A 168 -3.08 9.57 1.64
CA ILE A 168 -3.73 10.51 2.55
C ILE A 168 -3.11 10.49 3.94
N ALA A 169 -3.22 11.61 4.66
CA ALA A 169 -3.00 11.63 6.10
C ALA A 169 -4.17 10.95 6.82
N ARG A 170 -3.97 10.58 8.10
CA ARG A 170 -5.03 10.01 8.94
C ARG A 170 -6.27 10.91 8.90
N PRO A 171 -7.47 10.35 8.63
CA PRO A 171 -8.73 11.08 8.77
C PRO A 171 -8.89 11.66 10.18
N GLN A 172 -9.73 12.70 10.30
CA GLN A 172 -10.06 13.26 11.61
C GLN A 172 -11.18 12.46 12.30
N ASP A 173 -12.06 11.84 11.52
CA ASP A 173 -13.06 10.94 12.04
C ASP A 173 -12.46 9.55 12.27
N ASP A 174 -12.44 9.15 13.54
CA ASP A 174 -11.97 7.82 13.95
C ASP A 174 -12.86 6.70 13.41
N SER A 175 -14.11 6.98 13.01
CA SER A 175 -14.98 5.98 12.38
C SER A 175 -14.42 5.45 11.06
N GLN A 176 -13.58 6.25 10.39
CA GLN A 176 -12.87 5.87 9.18
C GLN A 176 -11.55 5.13 9.44
N CYS A 177 -11.15 4.94 10.70
CA CYS A 177 -9.92 4.24 11.08
C CYS A 177 -10.24 2.92 11.81
N PRO A 178 -11.09 2.01 11.24
CA PRO A 178 -11.50 0.81 11.95
C PRO A 178 -10.32 -0.15 12.17
N GLU A 179 -10.26 -0.73 13.36
CA GLU A 179 -9.29 -1.76 13.71
C GLU A 179 -9.73 -3.13 13.18
N ARG A 180 -8.75 -3.96 12.82
CA ARG A 180 -8.87 -5.37 12.50
C ARG A 180 -8.27 -6.20 13.63
N THR A 181 -8.76 -7.42 13.82
CA THR A 181 -8.21 -8.34 14.81
C THR A 181 -7.21 -9.27 14.14
N VAL A 182 -5.96 -9.24 14.61
CA VAL A 182 -4.96 -10.28 14.37
C VAL A 182 -5.02 -11.27 15.52
N THR A 183 -5.14 -12.55 15.19
CA THR A 183 -5.17 -13.64 16.18
C THR A 183 -4.00 -14.57 15.95
N GLY A 184 -3.39 -15.06 17.02
CA GLY A 184 -2.34 -16.07 16.92
C GLY A 184 -2.23 -16.90 18.18
N THR A 185 -1.25 -17.80 18.21
CA THR A 185 -0.95 -18.63 19.37
C THR A 185 0.42 -18.27 19.93
N ARG A 186 0.48 -17.99 21.22
CA ARG A 186 1.72 -17.71 21.95
C ARG A 186 2.61 -18.96 21.96
N PRO A 187 3.81 -18.95 21.34
CA PRO A 187 4.58 -20.17 21.13
C PRO A 187 5.07 -20.86 22.42
N ARG A 188 5.13 -20.17 23.56
CA ARG A 188 5.59 -20.73 24.84
C ARG A 188 4.48 -21.30 25.71
N SER A 189 3.29 -20.73 25.62
CA SER A 189 2.16 -21.04 26.52
C SER A 189 1.03 -21.78 25.81
N ASP A 190 1.08 -21.90 24.48
CA ASP A 190 -0.01 -22.40 23.65
C ASP A 190 -1.35 -21.66 23.90
N THR A 191 -1.27 -20.41 24.38
CA THR A 191 -2.44 -19.57 24.64
C THR A 191 -2.72 -18.69 23.43
N GLU A 192 -3.98 -18.57 23.06
CA GLU A 192 -4.41 -17.64 22.01
C GLU A 192 -4.22 -16.19 22.45
N TYR A 193 -3.93 -15.31 21.50
CA TYR A 193 -3.94 -13.86 21.68
C TYR A 193 -4.75 -13.21 20.57
N GLU A 194 -5.34 -12.07 20.91
CA GLU A 194 -6.03 -11.19 19.96
C GLU A 194 -5.41 -9.80 20.04
N LEU A 195 -5.16 -9.18 18.89
CA LEU A 195 -4.54 -7.88 18.79
C LEU A 195 -5.30 -7.01 17.79
N ALA A 196 -5.81 -5.87 18.25
CA ALA A 196 -6.47 -4.90 17.39
C ALA A 196 -5.44 -4.04 16.66
N VAL A 197 -5.52 -3.98 15.33
CA VAL A 197 -4.59 -3.25 14.46
C VAL A 197 -5.35 -2.49 13.37
N GLU A 198 -5.04 -1.21 13.17
CA GLU A 198 -5.61 -0.41 12.06
C GLU A 198 -5.08 -0.87 10.68
N GLU A 199 -3.97 -1.62 10.64
CA GLU A 199 -3.28 -2.05 9.42
C GLU A 199 -4.12 -2.95 8.53
N ALA A 200 -4.05 -2.73 7.22
CA ALA A 200 -4.79 -3.51 6.24
C ALA A 200 -3.92 -4.24 5.20
N ASN A 201 -2.64 -3.89 5.11
CA ASN A 201 -1.68 -4.54 4.22
C ASN A 201 -1.38 -5.97 4.73
N PRO A 202 -1.76 -7.02 3.98
CA PRO A 202 -1.65 -8.40 4.44
C PRO A 202 -0.20 -8.81 4.75
N VAL A 203 0.77 -8.28 4.01
CA VAL A 203 2.18 -8.60 4.23
C VAL A 203 2.69 -7.95 5.53
N VAL A 204 2.21 -6.76 5.87
CA VAL A 204 2.53 -6.12 7.15
C VAL A 204 1.85 -6.88 8.28
N LEU A 205 0.61 -7.34 8.11
CA LEU A 205 -0.10 -8.17 9.09
C LEU A 205 0.66 -9.48 9.38
N ASP A 206 1.11 -10.20 8.36
CA ASP A 206 1.97 -11.38 8.51
C ASP A 206 3.28 -11.04 9.26
N GLY A 207 3.82 -9.84 8.97
CA GLY A 207 4.97 -9.30 9.67
C GLY A 207 4.72 -9.04 11.15
N ILE A 208 3.55 -8.49 11.50
CA ILE A 208 3.12 -8.22 12.88
C ILE A 208 2.99 -9.53 13.65
N GLU A 209 2.31 -10.53 13.09
CA GLU A 209 2.14 -11.85 13.70
C GLU A 209 3.49 -12.47 14.04
N ARG A 210 4.40 -12.57 13.07
CA ARG A 210 5.75 -13.12 13.26
C ARG A 210 6.58 -12.31 14.25
N PHE A 211 6.44 -10.99 14.25
CA PHE A 211 7.13 -10.12 15.17
C PHE A 211 6.67 -10.37 16.61
N VAL A 212 5.35 -10.42 16.86
CA VAL A 212 4.76 -10.72 18.16
C VAL A 212 5.20 -12.10 18.66
N GLU A 213 5.12 -13.13 17.81
CA GLU A 213 5.57 -14.48 18.15
C GLU A 213 7.06 -14.53 18.51
N THR A 214 7.91 -13.82 17.77
CA THR A 214 9.35 -13.75 18.04
C THR A 214 9.62 -13.10 19.39
N LEU A 215 8.95 -11.99 19.71
CA LEU A 215 9.13 -11.30 20.99
C LEU A 215 8.69 -12.15 22.18
N ASP A 216 7.54 -12.81 22.07
CA ASP A 216 7.06 -13.70 23.12
C ASP A 216 7.98 -14.92 23.29
N TYR A 217 8.34 -15.57 22.18
CA TYR A 217 9.15 -16.79 22.21
C TYR A 217 10.60 -16.56 22.64
N VAL A 218 11.25 -15.50 22.18
CA VAL A 218 12.68 -15.30 22.41
C VAL A 218 12.93 -14.45 23.64
N TYR A 219 12.21 -13.34 23.75
CA TYR A 219 12.44 -12.32 24.77
C TYR A 219 11.51 -12.42 25.97
N ASN A 220 10.51 -13.32 25.92
CA ASN A 220 9.51 -13.44 26.97
C ASN A 220 8.79 -12.10 27.22
N SER A 221 8.42 -11.43 26.13
CA SER A 221 7.76 -10.13 26.13
C SER A 221 6.37 -10.25 25.47
N PRO A 222 5.36 -10.80 26.18
CA PRO A 222 4.03 -10.92 25.61
C PRO A 222 3.44 -9.56 25.28
N ILE A 223 2.91 -9.42 24.07
CA ILE A 223 2.24 -8.19 23.62
C ILE A 223 0.79 -8.21 24.10
N SER A 224 0.36 -7.07 24.65
CA SER A 224 -0.97 -6.84 25.23
C SER A 224 -1.82 -5.89 24.39
N SER A 225 -1.19 -4.95 23.66
CA SER A 225 -1.92 -4.03 22.77
C SER A 225 -1.02 -3.50 21.66
N HIS A 226 -1.65 -2.88 20.67
CA HIS A 226 -1.01 -2.25 19.54
C HIS A 226 -1.60 -0.87 19.30
N THR A 227 -0.80 0.06 18.80
CA THR A 227 -1.25 1.36 18.33
C THR A 227 -0.44 1.76 17.09
N ALA A 228 -1.12 2.17 16.03
CA ALA A 228 -0.47 2.77 14.87
C ALA A 228 -0.25 4.28 15.12
N ALA A 229 0.93 4.80 14.75
CA ALA A 229 1.22 6.22 14.97
C ALA A 229 0.19 7.13 14.28
N PRO A 230 -0.38 8.15 14.96
CA PRO A 230 -1.30 9.10 14.33
C PRO A 230 -0.61 10.06 13.35
N HIS A 231 0.73 10.12 13.33
CA HIS A 231 1.47 11.12 12.57
C HIS A 231 1.96 10.62 11.21
N SER A 232 1.44 11.26 10.18
CA SER A 232 1.67 11.09 8.73
C SER A 232 3.12 11.09 8.21
N THR A 233 4.14 11.13 9.07
CA THR A 233 5.55 11.24 8.68
C THR A 233 6.40 10.03 9.07
N SER A 234 5.86 9.11 9.87
CA SER A 234 6.56 7.87 10.18
C SER A 234 5.57 6.75 10.50
N SER A 235 5.57 5.73 9.66
CA SER A 235 4.77 4.53 9.84
C SER A 235 5.43 3.57 10.83
N PHE A 236 5.34 3.92 12.10
CA PHE A 236 5.71 3.03 13.18
C PHE A 236 4.47 2.37 13.75
N HIS A 237 4.64 1.09 14.09
CA HIS A 237 3.74 0.34 14.95
C HIS A 237 4.35 0.36 16.35
N PHE A 238 3.49 0.65 17.32
CA PHE A 238 3.80 0.61 18.74
C PHE A 238 3.05 -0.56 19.35
N PHE A 239 3.74 -1.31 20.20
CA PHE A 239 3.18 -2.46 20.89
C PHE A 239 3.46 -2.28 22.38
N GLU A 240 2.45 -2.46 23.21
CA GLU A 240 2.67 -2.53 24.65
C GLU A 240 2.81 -3.98 25.06
N THR A 241 3.77 -4.25 25.93
CA THR A 241 3.93 -5.55 26.56
C THR A 241 3.05 -5.65 27.82
N GLU A 242 2.82 -6.87 28.33
CA GLU A 242 2.17 -7.07 29.63
C GLU A 242 2.96 -6.43 30.81
N ALA A 243 4.24 -6.13 30.61
CA ALA A 243 5.11 -5.45 31.57
C ALA A 243 5.13 -3.91 31.39
N GLU A 244 4.16 -3.34 30.66
CA GLU A 244 4.05 -1.88 30.40
C GLU A 244 5.28 -1.27 29.70
N THR A 245 6.01 -2.09 28.94
CA THR A 245 7.10 -1.61 28.08
C THR A 245 6.58 -1.38 26.67
N THR A 246 6.79 -0.16 26.17
CA THR A 246 6.51 0.20 24.78
C THR A 246 7.62 -0.31 23.86
N VAL A 247 7.20 -1.11 22.89
CA VAL A 247 8.01 -1.64 21.80
C VAL A 247 7.64 -0.92 20.52
N LYS A 248 8.62 -0.58 19.70
CA LYS A 248 8.45 0.16 18.45
C LYS A 248 9.15 -0.54 17.30
N VAL A 249 8.50 -0.59 16.14
CA VAL A 249 9.04 -1.14 14.90
C VAL A 249 8.45 -0.43 13.68
N SER A 250 9.23 -0.24 12.62
CA SER A 250 8.71 0.38 11.39
C SER A 250 7.86 -0.58 10.59
N ALA A 251 6.85 -0.07 9.89
CA ALA A 251 6.04 -0.85 8.96
C ALA A 251 6.90 -1.45 7.82
N GLU A 252 7.95 -0.76 7.37
CA GLU A 252 8.91 -1.32 6.40
C GLU A 252 9.66 -2.55 6.94
N THR A 253 10.00 -2.54 8.24
CA THR A 253 10.60 -3.69 8.89
C THR A 253 9.61 -4.85 8.94
N LEU A 254 8.36 -4.58 9.34
CA LEU A 254 7.30 -5.59 9.39
C LEU A 254 6.99 -6.15 7.99
N LEU A 255 6.92 -5.29 6.99
CA LEU A 255 6.76 -5.68 5.58
C LEU A 255 7.86 -6.67 5.16
N THR A 256 9.10 -6.35 5.49
CA THR A 256 10.24 -7.24 5.20
C THR A 256 10.06 -8.57 5.94
N VAL A 257 9.79 -8.55 7.25
CA VAL A 257 9.59 -9.76 8.08
C VAL A 257 8.48 -10.66 7.52
N GLY A 258 7.36 -10.09 7.07
CA GLY A 258 6.24 -10.84 6.48
C GLY A 258 6.62 -11.58 5.19
N GLN A 259 7.61 -11.07 4.44
CA GLN A 259 8.07 -11.67 3.18
C GLN A 259 9.17 -12.72 3.35
N LEU A 260 9.85 -12.74 4.50
CA LEU A 260 10.96 -13.66 4.73
C LEU A 260 10.51 -15.12 4.68
N LYS A 261 11.42 -15.99 4.22
CA LYS A 261 11.28 -17.44 4.35
C LYS A 261 11.66 -17.86 5.77
N THR A 262 10.83 -18.70 6.38
CA THR A 262 11.07 -19.19 7.75
C THR A 262 11.94 -20.45 7.77
N HIS A 263 11.96 -21.21 6.66
CA HIS A 263 12.89 -22.30 6.46
C HIS A 263 13.87 -21.97 5.33
N HIS A 264 15.15 -22.23 5.56
CA HIS A 264 16.18 -21.98 4.54
C HIS A 264 15.96 -22.83 3.28
N THR A 265 15.31 -23.99 3.41
CA THR A 265 14.94 -24.85 2.28
C THR A 265 13.94 -24.20 1.31
N ASP A 266 13.22 -23.17 1.75
CA ASP A 266 12.22 -22.48 0.96
C ASP A 266 12.80 -21.30 0.17
N VAL A 267 14.10 -21.02 0.35
CA VAL A 267 14.80 -20.03 -0.46
C VAL A 267 15.11 -20.68 -1.81
N SER A 268 14.82 -19.97 -2.89
CA SER A 268 14.81 -20.52 -4.27
C SER A 268 16.14 -21.09 -4.76
N VAL A 269 17.26 -20.75 -4.11
CA VAL A 269 18.61 -21.22 -4.46
C VAL A 269 19.09 -22.40 -3.59
N TYR A 270 18.26 -22.88 -2.67
CA TYR A 270 18.59 -24.02 -1.82
C TYR A 270 18.80 -25.31 -2.62
N GLY A 271 19.89 -26.03 -2.32
CA GLY A 271 20.26 -27.26 -3.03
C GLY A 271 20.89 -27.02 -4.41
N GLY A 272 21.10 -25.76 -4.77
CA GLY A 272 21.68 -25.34 -6.04
C GLY A 272 20.64 -24.91 -7.07
N ALA A 273 20.94 -23.84 -7.81
CA ALA A 273 20.06 -23.28 -8.83
C ALA A 273 20.85 -22.52 -9.89
N THR A 274 20.29 -22.45 -11.10
CA THR A 274 20.71 -21.50 -12.13
C THR A 274 19.79 -20.28 -12.05
N VAL A 275 20.36 -19.09 -11.85
CA VAL A 275 19.59 -17.85 -11.64
C VAL A 275 19.96 -16.82 -12.69
N ASP A 276 18.95 -16.26 -13.35
CA ASP A 276 19.14 -15.18 -14.33
C ASP A 276 19.49 -13.86 -13.64
N ALA A 277 20.52 -13.19 -14.13
CA ALA A 277 20.91 -11.89 -13.62
C ALA A 277 20.02 -10.78 -14.17
N PRO A 278 19.63 -9.80 -13.33
CA PRO A 278 18.74 -8.74 -13.74
C PRO A 278 19.38 -7.90 -14.84
N HIS A 279 18.57 -7.54 -15.84
CA HIS A 279 19.00 -6.71 -16.98
C HIS A 279 20.08 -7.30 -17.87
N SER A 280 20.29 -8.63 -17.81
CA SER A 280 21.21 -9.34 -18.69
C SER A 280 20.59 -10.66 -19.17
N SER A 281 21.14 -11.22 -20.25
CA SER A 281 20.84 -12.60 -20.67
C SER A 281 21.78 -13.61 -20.02
N THR A 282 22.52 -13.20 -18.99
CA THR A 282 23.52 -14.03 -18.31
C THR A 282 22.89 -14.70 -17.11
N SER A 283 23.07 -16.02 -17.00
CA SER A 283 22.66 -16.80 -15.83
C SER A 283 23.90 -17.21 -15.02
N VAL A 284 23.73 -17.40 -13.72
CA VAL A 284 24.78 -17.88 -12.81
C VAL A 284 24.32 -19.15 -12.12
N ASP A 285 25.15 -20.18 -12.17
CA ASP A 285 24.97 -21.39 -11.37
C ASP A 285 25.48 -21.12 -9.95
N VAL A 286 24.61 -21.34 -8.97
CA VAL A 286 24.92 -21.15 -7.56
C VAL A 286 24.63 -22.41 -6.78
N GLU A 287 25.48 -22.71 -5.80
CA GLU A 287 25.25 -23.76 -4.81
C GLU A 287 25.09 -23.10 -3.44
N TRP A 288 23.97 -23.38 -2.79
CA TRP A 288 23.73 -22.90 -1.43
C TRP A 288 22.97 -23.97 -0.64
N THR A 289 23.52 -24.35 0.51
CA THR A 289 22.98 -25.42 1.36
C THR A 289 22.27 -24.90 2.61
N GLY A 290 22.05 -23.59 2.71
CA GLY A 290 21.50 -22.96 3.91
C GLY A 290 22.56 -22.56 4.92
N PRO A 291 22.20 -21.68 5.89
CA PRO A 291 23.03 -21.40 7.05
C PRO A 291 22.82 -22.46 8.16
N ASP A 292 23.74 -22.54 9.11
CA ASP A 292 23.59 -23.42 10.29
C ASP A 292 22.54 -22.91 11.30
N GLN A 293 22.10 -21.66 11.17
CA GLN A 293 21.17 -21.01 12.10
C GLN A 293 19.73 -21.12 11.58
N TYR A 294 18.79 -21.48 12.45
CA TYR A 294 17.36 -21.59 12.20
C TYR A 294 16.60 -20.34 12.69
N VAL A 295 15.39 -20.11 12.19
CA VAL A 295 14.50 -19.07 12.74
C VAL A 295 14.23 -19.36 14.22
N GLY A 296 14.30 -18.32 15.04
CA GLY A 296 14.25 -18.41 16.50
C GLY A 296 15.61 -18.59 17.18
N ASP A 297 16.66 -19.01 16.46
CA ASP A 297 18.00 -19.11 17.05
C ASP A 297 18.58 -17.72 17.36
N ILE A 298 19.25 -17.59 18.50
CA ILE A 298 20.02 -16.40 18.84
C ILE A 298 21.36 -16.43 18.12
N HIS A 299 21.55 -15.51 17.16
CA HIS A 299 22.82 -15.33 16.45
C HIS A 299 23.36 -13.92 16.63
N ARG A 300 24.58 -13.83 17.18
CA ARG A 300 25.23 -12.58 17.62
C ARG A 300 24.29 -11.66 18.44
N GLY A 301 23.61 -12.25 19.42
CA GLY A 301 22.78 -11.53 20.39
C GLY A 301 21.38 -11.13 19.92
N ALA A 302 20.92 -11.63 18.76
CA ALA A 302 19.61 -11.30 18.20
C ALA A 302 18.97 -12.54 17.54
N PRO A 303 17.64 -12.72 17.61
CA PRO A 303 16.97 -13.83 16.98
C PRO A 303 16.99 -13.70 15.47
N VAL A 304 17.22 -14.82 14.81
CA VAL A 304 17.00 -14.98 13.37
C VAL A 304 15.49 -15.00 13.11
N VAL A 305 15.03 -14.16 12.18
CA VAL A 305 13.60 -14.02 11.83
C VAL A 305 13.29 -14.49 10.41
N GLY A 306 14.30 -14.84 9.64
CA GLY A 306 14.13 -15.51 8.35
C GLY A 306 15.22 -15.21 7.35
N TYR A 307 14.97 -15.62 6.12
CA TYR A 307 15.94 -15.58 5.02
C TYR A 307 15.30 -14.99 3.76
N ASP A 308 16.11 -14.31 2.96
CA ASP A 308 15.77 -13.93 1.59
C ASP A 308 16.94 -14.14 0.63
N VAL A 309 16.64 -14.04 -0.66
CA VAL A 309 17.63 -13.99 -1.73
C VAL A 309 17.23 -12.90 -2.70
N ASP A 310 18.18 -12.05 -3.07
CA ASP A 310 17.95 -11.01 -4.07
C ASP A 310 19.25 -10.59 -4.77
N TRP A 311 19.10 -9.93 -5.92
CA TRP A 311 20.18 -9.30 -6.65
C TRP A 311 20.43 -7.87 -6.16
N GLU A 312 21.66 -7.59 -5.75
CA GLU A 312 22.10 -6.24 -5.41
C GLU A 312 22.93 -5.62 -6.52
N THR A 313 22.71 -4.34 -6.78
CA THR A 313 23.59 -3.54 -7.63
C THR A 313 24.68 -2.90 -6.78
N ARG A 314 25.95 -3.25 -7.01
CA ARG A 314 27.12 -2.70 -6.31
C ARG A 314 28.01 -1.89 -7.26
N GLY A 315 28.69 -0.86 -6.74
CA GLY A 315 29.71 -0.11 -7.49
C GLY A 315 29.20 0.76 -8.65
N GLY A 316 27.97 1.28 -8.57
CA GLY A 316 27.44 2.24 -9.55
C GLY A 316 26.93 1.63 -10.86
N ARG A 317 25.93 0.74 -10.78
CA ARG A 317 25.21 0.08 -11.90
C ARG A 317 26.01 -0.88 -12.78
N ARG A 318 27.31 -1.07 -12.53
CA ARG A 318 28.16 -1.95 -13.36
C ARG A 318 28.25 -3.40 -12.91
N ARG A 319 27.77 -3.70 -11.70
CA ARG A 319 27.86 -5.05 -11.14
C ARG A 319 26.59 -5.41 -10.40
N SER A 320 26.02 -6.57 -10.75
CA SER A 320 24.95 -7.22 -10.01
C SER A 320 25.52 -8.41 -9.26
N VAL A 321 25.17 -8.55 -7.99
CA VAL A 321 25.62 -9.64 -7.10
C VAL A 321 24.40 -10.33 -6.53
N LEU A 322 24.33 -11.65 -6.65
CA LEU A 322 23.29 -12.44 -6.01
C LEU A 322 23.67 -12.64 -4.54
N VAL A 323 22.80 -12.20 -3.64
CA VAL A 323 23.02 -12.22 -2.20
C VAL A 323 21.91 -13.01 -1.53
N VAL A 324 22.29 -13.97 -0.68
CA VAL A 324 21.38 -14.54 0.31
C VAL A 324 21.58 -13.83 1.63
N ARG A 325 20.50 -13.46 2.30
CA ARG A 325 20.54 -12.76 3.59
C ARG A 325 19.88 -13.57 4.68
N THR A 326 20.58 -13.68 5.80
CA THR A 326 19.99 -14.11 7.07
C THR A 326 19.63 -12.86 7.86
N HIS A 327 18.34 -12.69 8.16
CA HIS A 327 17.82 -11.51 8.84
C HIS A 327 17.64 -11.76 10.32
N ARG A 328 18.00 -10.76 11.12
CA ARG A 328 17.87 -10.78 12.58
C ARG A 328 17.19 -9.54 13.09
N LEU A 329 16.41 -9.70 14.15
CA LEU A 329 15.71 -8.62 14.80
C LEU A 329 16.58 -8.07 15.95
N VAL A 330 16.99 -6.80 15.85
CA VAL A 330 17.92 -6.18 16.80
C VAL A 330 17.22 -5.05 17.53
N GLU A 331 17.22 -5.13 18.86
CA GLU A 331 16.78 -4.05 19.74
C GLU A 331 17.80 -2.90 19.76
N ARG A 332 17.29 -1.67 19.74
CA ARG A 332 18.03 -0.44 19.97
C ARG A 332 17.29 0.37 21.03
N ASP A 333 17.92 0.51 22.18
CA ASP A 333 17.36 1.34 23.25
C ASP A 333 17.23 2.80 22.78
N GLN A 334 16.03 3.33 22.92
CA GLN A 334 15.79 4.77 22.99
C GLN A 334 15.30 5.09 24.40
N LEU A 335 15.56 6.32 24.85
CA LEU A 335 15.41 6.75 26.25
C LEU A 335 14.10 6.32 26.95
N ASP A 336 13.02 6.08 26.20
CA ASP A 336 11.70 5.64 26.71
C ASP A 336 11.02 4.56 25.83
N THR A 337 11.73 3.90 24.90
CA THR A 337 11.12 2.92 23.97
C THR A 337 12.15 1.95 23.41
N SER A 338 11.80 0.67 23.32
CA SER A 338 12.61 -0.33 22.61
C SER A 338 12.35 -0.28 21.10
N LEU A 339 13.30 0.22 20.31
CA LEU A 339 13.20 0.26 18.85
C LEU A 339 13.81 -1.00 18.24
N TYR A 340 13.01 -1.80 17.55
CA TYR A 340 13.48 -2.96 16.82
C TYR A 340 13.71 -2.65 15.34
N VAL A 341 14.83 -3.15 14.82
CA VAL A 341 15.21 -3.02 13.40
C VAL A 341 15.77 -4.33 12.86
N LEU A 342 15.72 -4.51 11.54
CA LEU A 342 16.39 -5.63 10.89
C LEU A 342 17.88 -5.38 10.70
N ARG A 343 18.66 -6.44 10.90
CA ARG A 343 20.05 -6.55 10.47
C ARG A 343 20.24 -7.81 9.66
N SER A 344 20.69 -7.66 8.42
CA SER A 344 21.08 -8.78 7.57
C SER A 344 22.53 -9.18 7.80
N GLN A 345 22.81 -10.47 7.60
CA GLN A 345 24.14 -10.96 7.26
C GLN A 345 24.07 -11.50 5.84
N ASP A 346 24.89 -10.91 4.97
CA ASP A 346 24.90 -11.21 3.55
C ASP A 346 25.91 -12.32 3.23
N GLN A 347 25.54 -13.22 2.33
CA GLN A 347 26.42 -14.17 1.68
C GLN A 347 26.31 -13.96 0.16
N GLU A 348 27.41 -13.55 -0.47
CA GLU A 348 27.49 -13.47 -1.93
C GLU A 348 27.57 -14.88 -2.52
N LEU A 349 26.69 -15.19 -3.46
CA LEU A 349 26.68 -16.48 -4.16
C LEU A 349 27.26 -16.38 -5.57
N GLY A 350 27.11 -15.22 -6.22
CA GLY A 350 27.59 -15.03 -7.59
C GLY A 350 27.53 -13.57 -8.02
N CYS A 351 28.19 -13.24 -9.13
CA CYS A 351 28.17 -11.88 -9.66
C CYS A 351 28.24 -11.83 -11.20
N VAL A 352 27.62 -10.80 -11.76
CA VAL A 352 27.63 -10.46 -13.19
C VAL A 352 28.05 -9.01 -13.34
N GLU A 353 28.98 -8.76 -14.27
CA GLU A 353 29.38 -7.42 -14.69
C GLU A 353 28.60 -6.99 -15.94
N HIS A 354 28.09 -5.76 -15.91
CA HIS A 354 27.38 -5.13 -17.01
C HIS A 354 28.35 -4.21 -17.75
N TRP A 355 28.58 -4.49 -19.04
CA TRP A 355 29.51 -3.76 -19.90
C TRP A 355 28.87 -2.60 -20.65
#